data_AF-A0A9X0RDX0-F1
#
_entry.id   AF-A0A9X0RDX0-F1
#
_cell.length_a   1.000
_cell.length_b   1.000
_cell.length_c   1.000
_cell.angle_alpha   90.00
_cell.angle_beta   90.00
_cell.angle_gamma   90.00
#
_symmetry.space_group_name_H-M   'P 1'
#
loop_
_entity.id
_entity.type
_entity.pdbx_description
1 polymer ?
#
loop_
_entity_poly.entity_id
_entity_poly.type
_entity_poly.pdbx_seq_one_letter_code
_entity_poly.pdbx_strand_id
1 'polypeptide(L)'
;MDKTLFDGIILFSKEQGVYLGSFIGLGFWSNWDPVGQVSAVTFKNESEAKSFIESWECEPPADLQYLSVKTVSEHSATIKECVEAGADAWVPNTEATKH
;
A
#
# COMPACT_ATOMS: atom_id res chain seq x y z
N MET A 1 -15.82 2.53 22.51
CA MET A 1 -15.01 1.45 21.94
C MET A 1 -13.76 2.10 21.41
N ASP A 2 -12.77 2.22 22.28
CA ASP A 2 -11.45 2.71 21.96
C ASP A 2 -10.84 1.75 20.95
N LYS A 3 -10.97 2.07 19.66
CA LYS A 3 -10.31 1.33 18.60
C LYS A 3 -8.82 1.57 18.81
N THR A 4 -8.11 0.54 19.26
CA THR A 4 -6.65 0.53 19.24
C THR A 4 -6.22 0.74 17.79
N LEU A 5 -5.61 1.89 17.51
CA LEU A 5 -5.02 2.18 16.22
C LEU A 5 -3.58 1.66 16.26
N PHE A 6 -3.23 0.83 15.28
CA PHE A 6 -1.88 0.41 15.00
C PHE A 6 -1.22 1.47 14.13
N ASP A 7 0.04 1.79 14.44
CA ASP A 7 0.87 2.58 13.56
C ASP A 7 1.54 1.61 12.58
N GLY A 8 1.31 1.80 11.30
CA GLY A 8 1.87 0.99 10.22
C GLY A 8 2.58 1.88 9.22
N ILE A 9 3.53 1.31 8.49
CA ILE A 9 4.21 1.97 7.39
C ILE A 9 3.65 1.45 6.07
N ILE A 10 3.20 2.35 5.20
CA ILE A 10 2.86 2.02 3.81
C ILE A 10 3.96 2.52 2.88
N LEU A 11 4.08 1.84 1.75
CA LEU A 11 4.93 2.26 0.65
C LEU A 11 4.12 3.15 -0.29
N PHE A 12 4.59 4.36 -0.52
CA PHE A 12 3.96 5.33 -1.38
C PHE A 12 4.96 5.86 -2.39
N SER A 13 4.58 5.90 -3.65
CA SER A 13 5.32 6.57 -4.72
C SER A 13 4.42 7.59 -5.36
N LYS A 14 4.96 8.77 -5.69
CA LYS A 14 4.19 9.83 -6.35
C LYS A 14 3.69 9.42 -7.74
N GLU A 15 4.45 8.56 -8.44
CA GLU A 15 4.09 8.11 -9.78
C GLU A 15 3.14 6.90 -9.74
N GLN A 16 3.45 5.93 -8.88
CA GLN A 16 2.76 4.63 -8.85
C GLN A 16 1.60 4.59 -7.83
N GLY A 17 1.61 5.48 -6.84
CA GLY A 17 0.63 5.52 -5.76
C GLY A 17 1.02 4.66 -4.57
N VAL A 18 0.04 4.14 -3.84
CA VAL A 18 0.23 3.25 -2.69
C VAL A 18 0.47 1.83 -3.15
N TYR A 19 1.43 1.14 -2.54
CA TYR A 19 1.66 -0.27 -2.77
C TYR A 19 0.58 -1.13 -2.12
N LEU A 20 -0.07 -1.98 -2.92
CA LEU A 20 -1.19 -2.82 -2.48
C LEU A 20 -0.80 -4.28 -2.28
N GLY A 21 0.38 -4.68 -2.75
CA GLY A 21 0.90 -6.03 -2.66
C GLY A 21 1.60 -6.44 -3.94
N SER A 22 1.98 -7.71 -4.04
CA SER A 22 2.56 -8.27 -5.26
C SER A 22 2.03 -9.67 -5.51
N PHE A 23 1.90 -10.03 -6.78
CA PHE A 23 1.56 -11.40 -7.18
C PHE A 23 2.42 -11.83 -8.37
N ILE A 24 3.09 -12.98 -8.24
CA ILE A 24 3.97 -13.55 -9.27
C ILE A 24 5.02 -12.51 -9.74
N GLY A 25 5.68 -11.84 -8.78
CA GLY A 25 6.73 -10.85 -9.08
C GLY A 25 6.24 -9.50 -9.65
N LEU A 26 4.93 -9.30 -9.80
CA LEU A 26 4.35 -8.03 -10.23
C LEU A 26 3.84 -7.27 -9.00
N GLY A 27 4.40 -6.07 -8.77
CA GLY A 27 3.92 -5.15 -7.75
C GLY A 27 2.63 -4.46 -8.19
N PHE A 28 1.62 -4.48 -7.34
CA PHE A 28 0.36 -3.79 -7.53
C PHE A 28 0.38 -2.45 -6.82
N TRP A 29 0.02 -1.43 -7.57
CA TRP A 29 0.04 -0.06 -7.10
C TRP A 29 -1.28 0.61 -7.39
N SER A 30 -1.65 1.50 -6.48
CA SER A 30 -2.97 2.10 -6.44
C SER A 30 -3.28 2.97 -7.67
N ASN A 31 -2.27 3.59 -8.28
CA ASN A 31 -2.42 4.44 -9.46
C ASN A 31 -2.25 3.69 -10.80
N TRP A 32 -1.68 2.49 -10.77
CA TRP A 32 -1.42 1.69 -11.97
C TRP A 32 -2.50 0.63 -12.17
N ASP A 33 -2.43 -0.45 -11.40
CA ASP A 33 -3.42 -1.51 -11.41
C ASP A 33 -3.66 -2.00 -9.99
N PRO A 34 -4.75 -1.53 -9.34
CA PRO A 34 -5.04 -1.94 -7.99
C PRO A 34 -5.62 -3.36 -7.90
N VAL A 35 -5.94 -4.03 -9.01
CA VAL A 35 -6.52 -5.38 -9.06
C VAL A 35 -7.70 -5.58 -8.07
N GLY A 36 -8.52 -4.55 -7.90
CA GLY A 36 -9.65 -4.57 -6.95
C GLY A 36 -9.26 -4.58 -5.47
N GLN A 37 -7.99 -4.38 -5.10
CA GLN A 37 -7.56 -4.31 -3.71
C GLN A 37 -8.09 -3.06 -3.03
N VAL A 38 -8.86 -3.27 -1.95
CA VAL A 38 -9.48 -2.22 -1.13
C VAL A 38 -8.59 -1.78 0.04
N SER A 39 -7.45 -2.45 0.23
CA SER A 39 -6.52 -2.21 1.33
C SER A 39 -5.08 -2.32 0.83
N ALA A 40 -4.22 -1.45 1.36
CA ALA A 40 -2.78 -1.47 1.18
C ALA A 40 -2.11 -2.36 2.22
N VAL A 41 -0.95 -2.92 1.87
CA VAL A 41 -0.11 -3.66 2.83
C VAL A 41 0.57 -2.67 3.76
N THR A 42 0.48 -2.92 5.06
CA THR A 42 1.20 -2.15 6.07
C THR A 42 2.31 -2.99 6.68
N PHE A 43 3.43 -2.34 6.93
CA PHE A 43 4.57 -2.89 7.65
C PHE A 43 4.57 -2.38 9.08
N LYS A 44 5.12 -3.15 10.01
CA LYS A 44 5.19 -2.72 11.42
C LYS A 44 6.12 -1.52 11.61
N ASN A 45 7.20 -1.47 10.84
CA ASN A 45 8.24 -0.45 10.93
C ASN A 45 8.92 -0.27 9.58
N GLU A 46 9.62 0.86 9.40
CA GLU A 46 10.41 1.15 8.19
C GLU A 46 11.46 0.07 7.89
N SER A 47 12.07 -0.54 8.92
CA SER A 47 13.04 -1.63 8.73
C SER A 47 12.44 -2.87 8.08
N GLU A 48 11.19 -3.20 8.40
CA GLU A 48 10.47 -4.33 7.81
C GLU A 48 10.10 -4.01 6.35
N ALA A 49 9.61 -2.80 6.11
CA ALA A 49 9.33 -2.29 4.77
C ALA A 49 10.59 -2.28 3.89
N LYS A 50 11.72 -1.85 4.45
CA LYS A 50 13.01 -1.83 3.75
C LYS A 50 13.50 -3.24 3.43
N SER A 51 13.44 -4.16 4.39
CA SER A 51 13.81 -5.57 4.16
C SER A 51 12.93 -6.21 3.08
N PHE A 52 11.64 -5.83 3.02
CA PHE A 52 10.72 -6.29 1.99
C PHE A 52 11.12 -5.77 0.60
N ILE A 53 11.47 -4.49 0.49
CA ILE A 53 11.97 -3.90 -0.77
C ILE A 53 13.31 -4.50 -1.18
N GLU A 54 14.22 -4.74 -0.24
CA GLU A 54 15.50 -5.41 -0.50
C GLU A 54 15.32 -6.86 -0.98
N SER A 55 14.18 -7.49 -0.67
CA SER A 55 13.81 -8.79 -1.19
C SER A 55 13.24 -8.74 -2.62
N TRP A 56 12.98 -7.56 -3.18
CA TRP A 56 12.49 -7.44 -4.55
C TRP A 56 13.61 -7.75 -5.54
N GLU A 57 13.29 -8.54 -6.56
CA GLU A 57 14.20 -8.81 -7.68
C GLU A 57 14.28 -7.64 -8.67
N CYS A 58 13.48 -6.59 -8.47
CA CYS A 58 13.41 -5.39 -9.30
C CYS A 58 13.81 -4.14 -8.49
N GLU A 59 14.28 -3.11 -9.18
CA GLU A 59 14.58 -1.83 -8.55
C GLU A 59 13.29 -1.17 -8.05
N PRO A 60 13.25 -0.72 -6.77
CA PRO A 60 12.13 0.06 -6.28
C PRO A 60 12.03 1.39 -7.03
N PRO A 61 10.85 2.02 -7.07
CA PRO A 61 10.71 3.35 -7.66
C PRO A 61 11.62 4.35 -6.95
N ALA A 62 12.27 5.23 -7.73
CA ALA A 62 13.20 6.23 -7.19
C ALA A 62 12.53 7.21 -6.21
N ASP A 63 11.24 7.47 -6.40
CA ASP A 63 10.41 8.34 -5.56
C ASP A 63 9.66 7.59 -4.43
N LEU A 64 10.11 6.38 -4.08
CA LEU A 64 9.52 5.59 -3.00
C LEU A 64 9.69 6.28 -1.65
N GLN A 65 8.58 6.43 -0.95
CA GLN A 65 8.48 7.03 0.38
C GLN A 65 7.76 6.08 1.33
N TYR A 66 8.13 6.17 2.60
CA TYR A 66 7.51 5.45 3.69
C TYR A 66 6.56 6.40 4.40
N LEU A 67 5.26 6.12 4.37
CA LEU A 67 4.26 6.93 5.07
C LEU A 67 3.76 6.17 6.30
N SER A 68 3.76 6.84 7.45
CA SER A 68 3.13 6.34 8.67
C SER A 68 1.61 6.50 8.57
N VAL A 69 0.89 5.40 8.61
CA VAL A 69 -0.57 5.34 8.61
C VAL A 69 -1.07 4.77 9.93
N LYS A 70 -2.15 5.35 10.43
CA LYS A 70 -2.89 4.78 11.56
C LYS A 70 -3.97 3.89 11.03
N THR A 71 -3.90 2.60 11.33
CA THR A 71 -4.90 1.63 10.90
C THR A 71 -5.46 0.82 12.05
N VAL A 72 -6.72 0.41 11.94
CA VAL A 72 -7.33 -0.54 12.87
C VAL A 72 -6.80 -1.97 12.73
N SER A 73 -6.10 -2.29 11.63
CA SER A 73 -5.60 -3.64 11.35
C SER A 73 -4.07 -3.69 11.34
N GLU A 74 -3.47 -4.72 11.95
CA GLU A 74 -2.00 -4.78 12.12
C GLU A 74 -1.21 -4.89 10.79
N HIS A 75 -1.83 -5.39 9.72
CA HIS A 75 -1.15 -5.71 8.45
C HIS A 75 -1.81 -5.14 7.19
N SER A 76 -2.86 -4.33 7.34
CA SER A 76 -3.59 -3.79 6.19
C SER A 76 -4.20 -2.43 6.49
N ALA A 77 -3.92 -1.41 5.69
CA ALA A 77 -4.58 -0.11 5.78
C ALA A 77 -5.63 0.05 4.69
N THR A 78 -6.83 0.47 5.05
CA THR A 78 -7.89 0.78 4.08
C THR A 78 -7.57 2.05 3.30
N ILE A 79 -8.19 2.24 2.13
CA ILE A 79 -8.03 3.46 1.29
C ILE A 79 -8.20 4.73 2.13
N LYS A 80 -9.21 4.76 3.00
CA LYS A 80 -9.49 5.93 3.83
C LYS A 80 -8.35 6.24 4.79
N GLU A 81 -7.77 5.21 5.43
CA GLU A 81 -6.65 5.36 6.35
C GLU A 81 -5.40 5.85 5.61
N CYS A 82 -5.12 5.31 4.42
CA CYS A 82 -4.02 5.79 3.57
C CYS A 82 -4.21 7.25 3.15
N VAL A 83 -5.44 7.66 2.84
CA VAL A 83 -5.76 9.06 2.49
C VAL A 83 -5.57 9.98 3.69
N GLU A 84 -5.95 9.56 4.88
CA GLU A 84 -5.69 10.31 6.12
C GLU A 84 -4.19 10.44 6.42
N ALA A 85 -3.36 9.48 5.97
CA ALA A 85 -1.90 9.55 6.03
C ALA A 85 -1.27 10.43 4.95
N GLY A 86 -2.06 10.94 4.00
CA GLY A 86 -1.60 11.81 2.91
C GLY A 86 -1.33 11.11 1.59
N ALA A 87 -1.73 9.85 1.44
CA ALA A 87 -1.70 9.18 0.14
C ALA A 87 -2.92 9.54 -0.73
N ASP A 88 -2.79 9.36 -2.03
CA ASP A 88 -3.93 9.53 -2.95
C ASP A 88 -4.96 8.40 -2.79
N ALA A 89 -6.24 8.77 -2.83
CA ALA A 89 -7.33 7.82 -2.84
C ALA A 89 -7.32 7.05 -4.16
N TRP A 90 -7.37 5.73 -4.11
CA TRP A 90 -7.53 4.91 -5.31
C TRP A 90 -8.90 4.28 -5.39
N VAL A 91 -9.30 3.96 -6.62
CA VAL A 91 -10.51 3.21 -6.88
C VAL A 91 -10.11 1.74 -7.01
N PRO A 92 -10.58 0.84 -6.12
CA PRO A 92 -10.40 -0.59 -6.31
C PRO A 92 -11.17 -0.95 -7.57
N ASN A 93 -10.46 -1.10 -8.69
CA ASN A 93 -11.09 -1.35 -9.97
C ASN A 93 -11.83 -2.69 -9.88
N THR A 94 -13.15 -2.61 -9.70
CA THR A 94 -14.07 -3.74 -9.56
C THR A 94 -14.78 -4.01 -10.88
N GLU A 95 -14.43 -3.28 -11.94
CA GLU A 95 -14.89 -3.56 -13.29
C GLU A 95 -14.06 -4.71 -13.87
N ALA A 96 -14.44 -5.92 -13.48
CA ALA A 96 -14.43 -7.04 -14.40
C ALA A 96 -15.31 -6.63 -15.60
N THR A 97 -14.72 -5.95 -16.57
CA THR A 97 -15.37 -5.77 -17.87
C THR A 97 -15.53 -7.17 -18.45
N LYS A 98 -16.76 -7.67 -18.34
CA LYS A 98 -17.26 -8.84 -19.06
C LYS A 98 -16.70 -8.81 -20.48
N HIS A 99 -15.92 -9.80 -20.85
CA HIS A 99 -15.72 -10.19 -22.23
C HIS A 99 -15.86 -11.70 -22.35
#